data_AF-S4NE89-F1
#
_entry.id   AF-S4NE89-F1
#
_cell.length_a   1.000
_cell.length_b   1.000
_cell.length_c   1.000
_cell.angle_alpha   90.00
_cell.angle_beta   90.00
_cell.angle_gamma   90.00
#
_symmetry.space_group_name_H-M   'P 1'
#
loop_
_entity.id
_entity.type
_entity.pdbx_description
1 polymer ?
#
loop_
_entity_poly.entity_id
_entity_poly.type
_entity_poly.pdbx_seq_one_letter_code
_entity_poly.pdbx_strand_id
1 'polypeptide(L)'
;MNKSIILTGAITGLAAISMFAVQPATSVHAKTKITTNKTFKKTSFLPNSGKNIYVWNAAYNKKLHNLKNYPRTNLYSTKRVTIKTHNYFGSYYYVHSANNKIKGYVWHGQLIQGKYYKGGFYSYPTLNVLLSNRAFRRGASRNIDQWNASGIYSSSARIHGKINQDGISRFAKIPSFSDQKRALNFLKKRHSYLPEMLNYGNHNGARIIMRKVYYAPKHWVRVPMIGILNGNATSGNWEEINAFSAVLDLAKLPNGAKPIANYDVNQVSVMPFGGRGFDFADPNAQVATYSNGPITHVYGNGFGPNHNLSLVDLNRWLRYVPTSNILKLSNTQPTLKDGIWYVAPTFQDNVSYAVHQSKILKLIDTSKSQYYRRVSSSGFTQYHYENGNWQSQYQVLFNNPTFNPGNQIHMTFAKSVLKTSGNDTWWSSENEREIQSFNDNDTEVLPYLYKPVSYYDGFLNGDESAS
;
A
#
# COMPACT_ATOMS: atom_id res chain seq x y z
N MET A 1 39.95 79.91 27.40
CA MET A 1 39.13 79.55 26.23
C MET A 1 37.77 79.09 26.75
N ASN A 2 36.97 80.08 27.17
CA ASN A 2 35.74 80.57 26.50
C ASN A 2 34.54 79.75 27.01
N LYS A 3 34.10 79.99 28.26
CA LYS A 3 33.16 81.06 28.73
C LYS A 3 31.76 80.78 28.15
N SER A 4 30.67 80.62 28.91
CA SER A 4 30.13 81.37 30.06
C SER A 4 28.92 80.57 30.63
N ILE A 5 28.67 80.45 31.95
CA ILE A 5 28.01 81.41 32.88
C ILE A 5 26.67 81.91 32.28
N ILE A 6 25.50 81.67 32.88
CA ILE A 6 24.91 82.48 33.97
C ILE A 6 23.87 81.65 34.78
N LEU A 7 24.00 81.81 36.10
CA LEU A 7 23.14 81.37 37.20
C LEU A 7 22.14 82.50 37.55
N THR A 8 21.31 82.26 38.58
CA THR A 8 20.49 83.22 39.39
C THR A 8 19.08 83.41 38.83
N GLY A 9 17.97 83.16 39.53
CA GLY A 9 17.57 83.17 40.95
C GLY A 9 16.04 83.43 40.89
N ALA A 10 15.16 83.35 41.89
CA ALA A 10 15.12 83.07 43.31
C ALA A 10 13.61 82.97 43.67
N ILE A 11 13.29 82.75 44.95
CA ILE A 11 12.01 83.06 45.65
C ILE A 11 10.99 81.91 45.79
N THR A 12 11.16 81.20 46.91
CA THR A 12 10.18 80.92 47.97
C THR A 12 8.68 81.09 47.69
N GLY A 13 7.95 79.98 47.90
CA GLY A 13 6.73 79.92 48.71
C GLY A 13 5.39 80.22 48.01
N LEU A 14 4.56 79.20 47.83
CA LEU A 14 3.27 79.08 48.55
C LEU A 14 2.60 77.74 48.19
N ALA A 15 2.04 77.11 49.21
CA ALA A 15 1.25 75.89 49.09
C ALA A 15 -0.01 76.15 48.23
N ALA A 16 -0.20 75.32 47.20
CA ALA A 16 -1.50 75.08 46.60
C ALA A 16 -1.66 73.57 46.41
N ILE A 17 -2.63 73.02 47.13
CA ILE A 17 -3.11 71.65 47.00
C ILE A 17 -3.67 71.51 45.59
N SER A 18 -2.85 71.05 44.63
CA SER A 18 -3.34 70.61 43.34
C SER A 18 -3.73 69.14 43.45
N MET A 19 -5.03 68.90 43.52
CA MET A 19 -5.63 67.59 43.28
C MET A 19 -5.08 67.06 41.95
N PHE A 20 -4.17 66.09 41.99
CA PHE A 20 -3.91 65.25 40.83
C PHE A 20 -5.15 64.38 40.62
N ALA A 21 -6.06 64.85 39.78
CA ALA A 21 -7.00 63.97 39.12
C ALA A 21 -6.16 62.98 38.29
N VAL A 22 -5.94 61.79 38.83
CA VAL A 22 -5.47 60.64 38.06
C VAL A 22 -6.59 60.32 37.08
N GLN A 23 -6.53 60.93 35.89
CA GLN A 23 -7.29 60.42 34.77
C GLN A 23 -6.76 58.99 34.52
N PRO A 24 -7.60 57.94 34.58
CA PRO A 24 -7.16 56.65 34.11
C PRO A 24 -6.79 56.84 32.64
N ALA A 25 -5.53 56.55 32.31
CA ALA A 25 -5.11 56.46 30.93
C ALA A 25 -6.06 55.48 30.24
N THR A 26 -6.93 55.99 29.38
CA THR A 26 -7.76 55.14 28.53
C THR A 26 -6.77 54.43 27.61
N SER A 27 -6.53 53.15 27.88
CA SER A 27 -5.81 52.29 26.97
C SER A 27 -6.65 52.19 25.71
N VAL A 28 -6.38 53.07 24.74
CA VAL A 28 -6.98 52.99 23.41
C VAL A 28 -6.46 51.71 22.77
N HIS A 29 -7.17 50.60 22.97
CA HIS A 29 -6.87 49.35 22.30
C HIS A 29 -6.94 49.60 20.80
N ALA A 30 -5.77 49.56 20.13
CA ALA A 30 -5.66 49.78 18.70
C ALA A 30 -6.68 48.90 17.94
N LYS A 31 -7.47 49.53 17.06
CA LYS A 31 -8.57 48.91 16.33
C LYS A 31 -8.07 47.72 15.50
N THR A 32 -8.74 46.57 15.63
CA THR A 32 -8.43 45.37 14.83
C THR A 32 -8.56 45.66 13.34
N LYS A 33 -7.48 45.51 12.59
CA LYS A 33 -7.44 45.67 11.13
C LYS A 33 -7.52 44.29 10.47
N ILE A 34 -8.53 44.12 9.62
CA ILE A 34 -8.72 42.90 8.82
C ILE A 34 -8.51 43.27 7.35
N THR A 35 -7.59 42.58 6.69
CA THR A 35 -7.28 42.82 5.27
C THR A 35 -7.39 41.51 4.51
N THR A 36 -8.07 41.51 3.37
CA THR A 36 -8.18 40.30 2.54
C THR A 36 -6.85 40.05 1.84
N ASN A 37 -6.26 38.88 2.07
CA ASN A 37 -4.99 38.49 1.44
C ASN A 37 -5.22 37.71 0.16
N LYS A 38 -6.25 36.85 0.14
CA LYS A 38 -6.53 35.92 -0.96
C LYS A 38 -8.01 35.55 -0.97
N THR A 39 -8.62 35.52 -2.14
CA THR A 39 -9.95 34.95 -2.37
C THR A 39 -9.83 33.61 -3.10
N PHE A 40 -10.83 32.74 -2.94
CA PHE A 40 -10.89 31.43 -3.57
C PHE A 40 -12.34 30.92 -3.61
N LYS A 41 -12.58 29.90 -4.46
CA LYS A 41 -13.88 29.22 -4.53
C LYS A 41 -14.28 28.68 -3.15
N LYS A 42 -15.58 28.65 -2.84
CA LYS A 42 -16.11 28.12 -1.57
C LYS A 42 -15.47 26.75 -1.26
N THR A 43 -14.61 26.73 -0.25
CA THR A 43 -13.79 25.57 0.11
C THR A 43 -14.17 25.10 1.50
N SER A 44 -14.28 23.78 1.67
CA SER A 44 -14.52 23.16 2.98
C SER A 44 -13.20 22.92 3.69
N PHE A 45 -13.21 23.16 4.99
CA PHE A 45 -12.11 22.95 5.91
C PHE A 45 -12.56 22.12 7.10
N LEU A 46 -11.61 21.38 7.66
CA LEU A 46 -11.76 20.62 8.90
C LEU A 46 -10.67 21.03 9.90
N PRO A 47 -10.93 20.89 11.21
CA PRO A 47 -9.88 20.98 12.23
C PRO A 47 -8.77 19.97 11.94
N ASN A 48 -7.52 20.39 12.04
CA ASN A 48 -6.37 19.53 11.74
C ASN A 48 -5.76 18.85 12.98
N SER A 49 -6.32 19.07 14.17
CA SER A 49 -5.91 18.41 15.41
C SER A 49 -7.09 18.33 16.39
N GLY A 50 -6.96 17.48 17.42
CA GLY A 50 -7.92 17.40 18.53
C GLY A 50 -7.71 18.45 19.63
N LYS A 51 -6.79 19.41 19.43
CA LYS A 51 -6.47 20.45 20.41
C LYS A 51 -7.53 21.55 20.41
N ASN A 52 -7.47 22.45 21.40
CA ASN A 52 -8.28 23.66 21.40
C ASN A 52 -7.98 24.51 20.14
N ILE A 53 -9.01 24.76 19.33
CA ILE A 53 -8.93 25.60 18.14
C ILE A 53 -10.11 26.56 18.20
N TYR A 54 -9.84 27.86 18.33
CA TYR A 54 -10.90 28.83 18.59
C TYR A 54 -11.37 29.53 17.33
N VAL A 55 -12.68 29.78 17.28
CA VAL A 55 -13.32 30.70 16.34
C VAL A 55 -13.45 32.04 17.05
N TRP A 56 -12.85 33.09 16.49
CA TRP A 56 -12.82 34.43 17.05
C TRP A 56 -13.84 35.36 16.38
N ASN A 57 -14.32 36.35 17.14
CA ASN A 57 -15.08 37.47 16.56
C ASN A 57 -14.16 38.42 15.77
N ALA A 58 -14.76 39.37 15.03
CA ALA A 58 -14.02 40.33 14.21
C ALA A 58 -13.14 41.30 15.03
N ALA A 59 -13.56 41.63 16.25
CA ALA A 59 -12.75 42.45 17.16
C ALA A 59 -11.55 41.69 17.74
N TYR A 60 -11.49 40.36 17.56
CA TYR A 60 -10.44 39.49 18.08
C TYR A 60 -10.25 39.57 19.61
N ASN A 61 -11.33 39.82 20.35
CA ASN A 61 -11.35 39.92 21.81
C ASN A 61 -12.24 38.84 22.47
N LYS A 62 -13.01 38.09 21.69
CA LYS A 62 -13.92 37.05 22.18
C LYS A 62 -13.77 35.75 21.38
N LYS A 63 -13.56 34.65 22.11
CA LYS A 63 -13.66 33.28 21.59
C LYS A 63 -15.15 32.92 21.50
N LEU A 64 -15.64 32.65 20.31
CA LEU A 64 -17.04 32.32 20.04
C LEU A 64 -17.30 30.82 20.17
N HIS A 65 -16.41 30.00 19.62
CA HIS A 65 -16.52 28.54 19.64
C HIS A 65 -15.14 27.89 19.78
N ASN A 66 -15.12 26.63 20.22
CA ASN A 66 -13.94 25.79 20.19
C ASN A 66 -14.20 24.58 19.28
N LEU A 67 -13.48 24.49 18.16
CA LEU A 67 -13.67 23.49 17.11
C LEU A 67 -13.34 22.06 17.57
N LYS A 68 -12.66 21.87 18.71
CA LYS A 68 -12.49 20.53 19.30
C LYS A 68 -13.84 19.85 19.59
N ASN A 69 -14.88 20.65 19.86
CA ASN A 69 -16.24 20.18 20.13
C ASN A 69 -17.03 19.91 18.84
N TYR A 70 -16.46 20.22 17.67
CA TYR A 70 -17.11 20.14 16.36
C TYR A 70 -16.27 19.37 15.32
N PRO A 71 -15.76 18.16 15.65
CA PRO A 71 -14.82 17.42 14.78
C PRO A 71 -15.44 16.94 13.45
N ARG A 72 -16.78 16.95 13.35
CA ARG A 72 -17.54 16.51 12.17
C ARG A 72 -18.23 17.66 11.43
N THR A 73 -17.87 18.91 11.74
CA THR A 73 -18.48 20.09 11.12
C THR A 73 -17.63 20.59 9.96
N ASN A 74 -18.23 20.64 8.77
CA ASN A 74 -17.62 21.30 7.61
C ASN A 74 -17.65 22.82 7.79
N LEU A 75 -16.48 23.43 7.75
CA LEU A 75 -16.30 24.88 7.82
C LEU A 75 -16.01 25.42 6.42
N TYR A 76 -16.88 26.28 5.92
CA TYR A 76 -16.73 26.86 4.59
C TYR A 76 -16.05 28.22 4.66
N SER A 77 -15.16 28.47 3.72
CA SER A 77 -14.54 29.79 3.52
C SER A 77 -14.38 30.10 2.04
N THR A 78 -14.37 31.40 1.71
CA THR A 78 -14.10 31.93 0.37
C THR A 78 -12.88 32.86 0.35
N LYS A 79 -12.27 33.13 1.50
CA LYS A 79 -11.14 34.05 1.60
C LYS A 79 -10.25 33.79 2.80
N ARG A 80 -8.97 34.12 2.63
CA ARG A 80 -7.96 34.23 3.67
C ARG A 80 -7.69 35.71 3.92
N VAL A 81 -7.65 36.10 5.19
CA VAL A 81 -7.43 37.48 5.64
C VAL A 81 -6.21 37.56 6.55
N THR A 82 -5.54 38.70 6.60
CA THR A 82 -4.65 39.06 7.71
C THR A 82 -5.47 39.76 8.77
N ILE A 83 -5.33 39.33 10.02
CA ILE A 83 -5.80 40.07 11.18
C ILE A 83 -4.57 40.67 11.86
N LYS A 84 -4.59 41.99 12.05
CA LYS A 84 -3.60 42.74 12.82
C LYS A 84 -4.30 43.44 13.98
N THR A 85 -3.88 43.12 15.20
CA THR A 85 -4.18 43.85 16.43
C THR A 85 -2.87 44.38 17.01
N HIS A 86 -2.91 45.02 18.19
CA HIS A 86 -1.69 45.40 18.90
C HIS A 86 -0.81 44.19 19.26
N ASN A 87 -1.43 43.08 19.68
CA ASN A 87 -0.72 41.90 20.20
C ASN A 87 -0.64 40.72 19.21
N TYR A 88 -1.41 40.76 18.13
CA TYR A 88 -1.57 39.62 17.23
C TYR A 88 -1.46 40.04 15.78
N PHE A 89 -0.69 39.26 15.03
CA PHE A 89 -0.57 39.37 13.58
C PHE A 89 -0.57 37.98 12.97
N GLY A 90 -1.46 37.71 12.02
CA GLY A 90 -1.49 36.41 11.39
C GLY A 90 -2.53 36.26 10.29
N SER A 91 -2.45 35.13 9.58
CA SER A 91 -3.42 34.76 8.54
C SER A 91 -4.56 33.91 9.10
N TYR A 92 -5.79 34.23 8.70
CA TYR A 92 -7.02 33.60 9.18
C TYR A 92 -7.94 33.27 8.02
N TYR A 93 -8.74 32.23 8.19
CA TYR A 93 -9.94 32.01 7.38
C TYR A 93 -11.14 32.61 8.12
N TYR A 94 -11.95 33.38 7.40
CA TYR A 94 -13.32 33.61 7.87
C TYR A 94 -14.13 32.38 7.48
N VAL A 95 -14.62 31.66 8.48
CA VAL A 95 -15.34 30.40 8.30
C VAL A 95 -16.80 30.52 8.71
N HIS A 96 -17.64 29.67 8.11
CA HIS A 96 -18.99 29.43 8.59
C HIS A 96 -19.41 27.96 8.41
N SER A 97 -20.22 27.42 9.32
CA SER A 97 -20.85 26.12 9.16
C SER A 97 -22.02 26.20 8.17
N ALA A 98 -22.47 25.06 7.63
CA ALA A 98 -23.61 25.01 6.69
C ALA A 98 -24.89 25.65 7.27
N ASN A 99 -25.14 25.47 8.57
CA ASN A 99 -26.29 26.03 9.28
C ASN A 99 -26.00 27.41 9.90
N ASN A 100 -24.85 28.03 9.58
CA ASN A 100 -24.40 29.33 10.08
C ASN A 100 -24.30 29.50 11.62
N LYS A 101 -24.44 28.41 12.39
CA LYS A 101 -24.33 28.44 13.87
C LYS A 101 -22.89 28.68 14.35
N ILE A 102 -21.90 28.28 13.55
CA ILE A 102 -20.49 28.55 13.82
C ILE A 102 -20.01 29.51 12.74
N LYS A 103 -19.58 30.71 13.12
CA LYS A 103 -18.98 31.67 12.19
C LYS A 103 -17.96 32.57 12.88
N GLY A 104 -16.92 32.96 12.16
CA GLY A 104 -15.86 33.83 12.68
C GLY A 104 -14.49 33.51 12.08
N TYR A 105 -13.44 33.94 12.76
CA TYR A 105 -12.07 33.84 12.27
C TYR A 105 -11.31 32.72 12.96
N VAL A 106 -10.70 31.84 12.17
CA VAL A 106 -9.86 30.73 12.64
C VAL A 106 -8.49 30.86 12.01
N TRP A 107 -7.44 30.69 12.82
CA TRP A 107 -6.07 30.75 12.31
C TRP A 107 -5.87 29.68 11.24
N HIS A 108 -5.31 30.08 10.09
CA HIS A 108 -5.30 29.21 8.91
C HIS A 108 -4.53 27.90 9.12
N GLY A 109 -3.48 27.92 9.95
CA GLY A 109 -2.62 26.77 10.24
C GLY A 109 -3.24 25.71 11.15
N GLN A 110 -4.42 25.97 11.70
CA GLN A 110 -5.22 25.02 12.50
C GLN A 110 -6.32 24.34 11.69
N LEU A 111 -6.49 24.72 10.43
CA LEU A 111 -7.44 24.13 9.51
C LEU A 111 -6.72 23.43 8.37
N ILE A 112 -7.36 22.39 7.84
CA ILE A 112 -6.92 21.69 6.64
C ILE A 112 -8.08 21.62 5.65
N GLN A 113 -7.79 21.82 4.37
CA GLN A 113 -8.80 21.67 3.33
C GLN A 113 -9.28 20.22 3.30
N GLY A 114 -10.58 20.04 3.51
CA GLY A 114 -11.18 18.72 3.63
C GLY A 114 -12.68 18.78 3.90
N LYS A 115 -13.34 17.64 3.74
CA LYS A 115 -14.78 17.52 3.90
C LYS A 115 -15.14 16.27 4.66
N TYR A 116 -15.95 16.44 5.69
CA TYR A 116 -16.65 15.37 6.37
C TYR A 116 -17.90 14.97 5.59
N TYR A 117 -18.11 13.67 5.48
CA TYR A 117 -19.32 13.05 4.96
C TYR A 117 -19.98 12.23 6.06
N LYS A 118 -21.31 12.31 6.13
CA LYS A 118 -22.13 11.50 7.04
C LYS A 118 -21.75 10.02 6.88
N GLY A 119 -21.63 9.33 8.02
CA GLY A 119 -21.13 7.95 8.10
C GLY A 119 -19.69 7.83 8.62
N GLY A 120 -19.03 8.94 8.97
CA GLY A 120 -17.70 8.90 9.57
C GLY A 120 -16.56 8.97 8.56
N PHE A 121 -16.81 9.55 7.38
CA PHE A 121 -15.82 9.61 6.31
C PHE A 121 -15.28 11.02 6.10
N TYR A 122 -14.03 11.11 5.66
CA TYR A 122 -13.32 12.37 5.46
C TYR A 122 -12.59 12.33 4.12
N SER A 123 -12.64 13.42 3.36
CA SER A 123 -11.76 13.65 2.20
C SER A 123 -10.75 14.74 2.49
N TYR A 124 -9.53 14.59 1.97
CA TYR A 124 -8.46 15.58 2.09
C TYR A 124 -7.77 15.73 0.73
N PRO A 125 -8.33 16.53 -0.19
CA PRO A 125 -7.85 16.64 -1.56
C PRO A 125 -6.40 17.13 -1.67
N THR A 126 -6.02 18.07 -0.80
CA THR A 126 -4.65 18.59 -0.73
C THR A 126 -3.64 17.53 -0.34
N LEU A 127 -4.10 16.41 0.25
CA LEU A 127 -3.28 15.27 0.63
C LEU A 127 -3.41 14.06 -0.31
N ASN A 128 -4.10 14.22 -1.45
CA ASN A 128 -4.46 13.12 -2.36
C ASN A 128 -5.26 11.98 -1.72
N VAL A 129 -5.99 12.26 -0.64
CA VAL A 129 -6.88 11.30 0.03
C VAL A 129 -8.30 11.50 -0.50
N LEU A 130 -8.78 10.51 -1.23
CA LEU A 130 -10.15 10.50 -1.74
C LEU A 130 -11.15 10.34 -0.59
N LEU A 131 -10.93 9.32 0.25
CA LEU A 131 -11.79 9.03 1.39
C LEU A 131 -11.01 8.33 2.50
N SER A 132 -11.33 8.63 3.75
CA SER A 132 -10.74 8.04 4.94
C SER A 132 -11.82 7.80 5.97
N ASN A 133 -11.76 6.69 6.71
CA ASN A 133 -12.63 6.45 7.87
C ASN A 133 -12.06 7.07 9.17
N ARG A 134 -10.91 7.75 9.08
CA ARG A 134 -10.29 8.51 10.17
C ARG A 134 -10.06 9.96 9.76
N ALA A 135 -10.29 10.86 10.71
CA ALA A 135 -9.94 12.27 10.52
C ALA A 135 -8.42 12.44 10.50
N PHE A 136 -7.93 13.35 9.66
CA PHE A 136 -6.57 13.84 9.71
C PHE A 136 -6.26 14.41 11.10
N ARG A 137 -5.10 14.04 11.65
CA ARG A 137 -4.56 14.61 12.88
C ARG A 137 -3.10 14.95 12.65
N ARG A 138 -2.75 16.22 12.85
CA ARG A 138 -1.36 16.70 12.87
C ARG A 138 -0.68 16.10 14.11
N GLY A 139 0.39 15.34 13.90
CA GLY A 139 1.22 14.77 14.98
C GLY A 139 1.91 15.84 15.82
N ALA A 140 2.56 15.41 16.92
CA ALA A 140 3.33 16.29 17.81
C ALA A 140 4.67 16.75 17.18
N SER A 141 5.20 16.00 16.21
CA SER A 141 6.39 16.39 15.47
C SER A 141 6.13 17.66 14.65
N ARG A 142 7.05 18.61 14.71
CA ARG A 142 7.03 19.81 13.85
C ARG A 142 7.21 19.46 12.37
N ASN A 143 7.66 18.23 12.09
CA ASN A 143 7.72 17.67 10.75
C ASN A 143 6.30 17.29 10.33
N ILE A 144 5.68 18.19 9.56
CA ILE A 144 4.47 17.90 8.75
C ILE A 144 4.67 16.64 7.88
N ASP A 145 5.91 16.19 7.75
CA ASP A 145 6.39 15.07 6.97
C ASP A 145 6.00 13.68 7.48
N GLN A 146 5.45 13.52 8.67
CA GLN A 146 4.92 12.20 9.08
C GLN A 146 3.63 11.83 8.31
N TRP A 147 2.94 12.81 7.71
CA TRP A 147 1.94 12.57 6.66
C TRP A 147 2.53 12.67 5.23
N ASN A 148 3.70 13.30 5.03
CA ASN A 148 4.42 13.27 3.74
C ASN A 148 5.19 11.95 3.50
N ALA A 149 5.55 11.20 4.54
CA ALA A 149 6.14 9.86 4.46
C ALA A 149 5.16 8.82 3.87
N SER A 150 3.85 9.14 3.90
CA SER A 150 2.80 8.41 3.19
C SER A 150 2.18 9.24 2.05
N GLY A 151 2.94 10.24 1.58
CA GLY A 151 2.44 11.53 1.13
C GLY A 151 1.87 11.65 -0.26
N ILE A 152 1.17 12.78 -0.38
CA ILE A 152 0.76 13.60 -1.51
C ILE A 152 1.63 13.45 -2.79
N TYR A 153 2.93 13.15 -2.67
CA TYR A 153 3.86 13.05 -3.79
C TYR A 153 4.61 11.72 -3.91
N SER A 154 4.37 10.79 -2.99
CA SER A 154 5.12 9.53 -2.94
C SER A 154 4.59 8.50 -3.95
N SER A 155 5.53 7.77 -4.54
CA SER A 155 5.26 6.57 -5.32
C SER A 155 4.48 5.55 -4.50
N SER A 156 3.76 4.67 -5.18
CA SER A 156 3.40 3.38 -4.59
C SER A 156 4.68 2.60 -4.31
N ALA A 157 4.75 1.98 -3.14
CA ALA A 157 5.81 1.05 -2.75
C ALA A 157 5.28 -0.40 -2.74
N ARG A 158 4.09 -0.64 -3.32
CA ARG A 158 3.41 -1.94 -3.32
C ARG A 158 3.22 -2.52 -4.71
N ILE A 159 3.13 -1.65 -5.71
CA ILE A 159 3.08 -2.06 -7.11
C ILE A 159 4.52 -2.16 -7.60
N HIS A 160 5.00 -3.39 -7.75
CA HIS A 160 6.37 -3.73 -8.14
C HIS A 160 6.45 -4.35 -9.53
N GLY A 161 7.65 -4.41 -10.10
CA GLY A 161 7.87 -5.00 -11.42
C GLY A 161 7.65 -4.01 -12.55
N LYS A 162 7.61 -4.50 -13.80
CA LYS A 162 7.44 -3.62 -14.96
C LYS A 162 5.96 -3.32 -15.20
N ILE A 163 5.67 -2.06 -15.45
CA ILE A 163 4.31 -1.53 -15.61
C ILE A 163 4.10 -1.17 -17.08
N ASN A 164 2.98 -1.61 -17.65
CA ASN A 164 2.53 -1.17 -18.96
C ASN A 164 1.65 0.06 -18.81
N GLN A 165 1.95 1.14 -19.56
CA GLN A 165 1.20 2.39 -19.48
C GLN A 165 -0.29 2.23 -19.78
N ASP A 166 -0.64 1.51 -20.84
CA ASP A 166 -2.03 1.38 -21.29
C ASP A 166 -2.84 0.50 -20.33
N GLY A 167 -2.23 -0.59 -19.87
CA GLY A 167 -2.85 -1.47 -18.86
C GLY A 167 -3.08 -0.74 -17.53
N ILE A 168 -2.07 -0.03 -17.00
CA ILE A 168 -2.21 0.67 -15.71
C ILE A 168 -3.17 1.87 -15.78
N SER A 169 -3.28 2.52 -16.94
CA SER A 169 -4.13 3.71 -17.11
C SER A 169 -5.61 3.41 -16.88
N ARG A 170 -6.06 2.18 -17.15
CA ARG A 170 -7.43 1.71 -16.87
C ARG A 170 -7.78 1.79 -15.38
N PHE A 171 -6.77 1.63 -14.51
CA PHE A 171 -6.91 1.70 -13.06
C PHE A 171 -6.66 3.11 -12.48
N ALA A 172 -6.31 4.10 -13.31
CA ALA A 172 -5.99 5.46 -12.84
C ALA A 172 -7.21 6.33 -12.51
N LYS A 173 -8.43 5.85 -12.77
CA LYS A 173 -9.67 6.60 -12.57
C LYS A 173 -10.00 6.77 -11.08
N ILE A 174 -10.49 7.96 -10.71
CA ILE A 174 -11.08 8.19 -9.38
C ILE A 174 -12.32 7.29 -9.23
N PRO A 175 -12.36 6.37 -8.24
CA PRO A 175 -13.51 5.50 -8.04
C PRO A 175 -14.76 6.28 -7.65
N SER A 176 -15.95 5.71 -7.90
CA SER A 176 -17.21 6.33 -7.48
C SER A 176 -17.27 6.48 -5.95
N PHE A 177 -17.97 7.49 -5.44
CA PHE A 177 -18.10 7.67 -3.99
C PHE A 177 -18.79 6.46 -3.30
N SER A 178 -19.66 5.75 -4.03
CA SER A 178 -20.30 4.52 -3.56
C SER A 178 -19.29 3.39 -3.40
N ASP A 179 -18.44 3.16 -4.41
CA ASP A 179 -17.38 2.14 -4.35
C ASP A 179 -16.35 2.46 -3.25
N GLN A 180 -15.97 3.74 -3.12
CA GLN A 180 -15.07 4.20 -2.05
C GLN A 180 -15.64 3.85 -0.66
N LYS A 181 -16.93 4.14 -0.43
CA LYS A 181 -17.62 3.79 0.81
C LYS A 181 -17.73 2.29 1.01
N ARG A 182 -18.01 1.53 -0.04
CA ARG A 182 -18.12 0.06 0.01
C ARG A 182 -16.83 -0.56 0.51
N ALA A 183 -15.70 -0.23 -0.11
CA ALA A 183 -14.39 -0.73 0.28
C ALA A 183 -14.03 -0.33 1.72
N LEU A 184 -14.20 0.95 2.10
CA LEU A 184 -13.87 1.39 3.46
C LEU A 184 -14.80 0.84 4.54
N ASN A 185 -16.08 0.60 4.25
CA ASN A 185 -16.98 -0.07 5.19
C ASN A 185 -16.65 -1.56 5.34
N PHE A 186 -16.21 -2.21 4.25
CA PHE A 186 -15.75 -3.58 4.29
C PHE A 186 -14.54 -3.75 5.22
N LEU A 187 -13.54 -2.86 5.09
CA LEU A 187 -12.34 -2.83 5.94
C LEU A 187 -12.57 -2.40 7.40
N LYS A 188 -13.75 -1.84 7.73
CA LYS A 188 -14.14 -1.49 9.11
C LYS A 188 -14.58 -2.69 9.95
N LYS A 189 -14.70 -3.87 9.34
CA LYS A 189 -15.12 -5.10 9.99
C LYS A 189 -13.93 -6.05 10.07
N ARG A 190 -13.83 -6.81 11.16
CA ARG A 190 -12.86 -7.90 11.28
C ARG A 190 -13.35 -9.09 10.47
N HIS A 191 -12.47 -9.69 9.71
CA HIS A 191 -12.74 -10.93 8.98
C HIS A 191 -11.54 -11.85 9.15
N SER A 192 -11.72 -12.97 9.86
CA SER A 192 -10.61 -13.88 10.21
C SER A 192 -9.94 -14.51 8.99
N TYR A 193 -10.65 -14.60 7.87
CA TYR A 193 -10.22 -15.22 6.62
C TYR A 193 -9.63 -14.23 5.61
N LEU A 194 -9.50 -12.94 5.96
CA LEU A 194 -8.84 -11.97 5.08
C LEU A 194 -7.31 -12.08 5.17
N PRO A 195 -6.60 -11.65 4.12
CA PRO A 195 -5.15 -11.56 4.17
C PRO A 195 -4.75 -10.68 5.36
N GLU A 196 -3.73 -11.09 6.09
CA GLU A 196 -3.34 -10.43 7.35
C GLU A 196 -3.13 -8.92 7.16
N MET A 197 -2.59 -8.52 6.02
CA MET A 197 -2.34 -7.11 5.71
C MET A 197 -3.63 -6.28 5.62
N LEU A 198 -4.76 -6.86 5.20
CA LEU A 198 -6.06 -6.18 5.22
C LEU A 198 -6.65 -6.07 6.63
N ASN A 199 -6.34 -7.03 7.51
CA ASN A 199 -6.90 -7.09 8.87
C ASN A 199 -6.41 -5.96 9.79
N TYR A 200 -5.22 -5.41 9.56
CA TYR A 200 -4.76 -4.21 10.27
C TYR A 200 -5.69 -2.99 10.07
N GLY A 201 -6.38 -2.90 8.92
CA GLY A 201 -7.28 -1.79 8.60
C GLY A 201 -8.47 -1.66 9.55
N ASN A 202 -8.93 -2.78 10.13
CA ASN A 202 -10.09 -2.83 11.02
C ASN A 202 -9.84 -2.19 12.40
N HIS A 203 -8.59 -2.18 12.88
CA HIS A 203 -8.26 -1.69 14.22
C HIS A 203 -7.96 -0.19 14.25
N ASN A 204 -7.16 0.28 13.29
CA ASN A 204 -6.58 1.62 13.36
C ASN A 204 -7.19 2.61 12.37
N GLY A 205 -7.70 2.14 11.23
CA GLY A 205 -8.31 2.97 10.20
C GLY A 205 -7.77 2.66 8.81
N ALA A 206 -8.57 3.00 7.81
CA ALA A 206 -8.30 2.79 6.40
C ALA A 206 -8.65 4.04 5.58
N ARG A 207 -7.91 4.24 4.49
CA ARG A 207 -8.10 5.35 3.56
C ARG A 207 -7.81 4.93 2.13
N ILE A 208 -8.32 5.70 1.19
CA ILE A 208 -8.08 5.59 -0.24
C ILE A 208 -7.25 6.80 -0.65
N ILE A 209 -6.08 6.54 -1.21
CA ILE A 209 -5.10 7.55 -1.61
C ILE A 209 -4.72 7.37 -3.08
N MET A 210 -4.58 8.49 -3.80
CA MET A 210 -4.08 8.46 -5.17
C MET A 210 -2.54 8.48 -5.15
N ARG A 211 -1.92 7.43 -5.66
CA ARG A 211 -0.46 7.20 -5.58
C ARG A 211 0.17 7.16 -6.95
N LYS A 212 1.38 7.70 -7.08
CA LYS A 212 2.12 7.64 -8.35
C LYS A 212 2.60 6.22 -8.59
N VAL A 213 2.27 5.65 -9.74
CA VAL A 213 2.81 4.39 -10.25
C VAL A 213 3.64 4.74 -11.47
N TYR A 214 4.94 4.54 -11.39
CA TYR A 214 5.88 4.86 -12.46
C TYR A 214 5.94 3.70 -13.44
N TYR A 215 5.86 3.99 -14.73
CA TYR A 215 6.04 3.01 -15.82
C TYR A 215 7.31 3.27 -16.63
N ALA A 216 7.87 4.48 -16.53
CA ALA A 216 9.20 4.83 -17.03
C ALA A 216 9.79 5.96 -16.18
N PRO A 217 11.11 6.25 -16.27
CA PRO A 217 11.72 7.36 -15.54
C PRO A 217 10.96 8.67 -15.77
N LYS A 218 10.51 9.33 -14.70
CA LYS A 218 9.68 10.56 -14.72
C LYS A 218 8.27 10.42 -15.33
N HIS A 219 7.89 9.26 -15.84
CA HIS A 219 6.55 8.99 -16.39
C HIS A 219 5.72 8.14 -15.42
N TRP A 220 4.54 8.63 -15.05
CA TRP A 220 3.69 7.98 -14.05
C TRP A 220 2.21 8.26 -14.27
N VAL A 221 1.38 7.37 -13.75
CA VAL A 221 -0.07 7.59 -13.55
C VAL A 221 -0.39 7.61 -12.05
N ARG A 222 -1.57 8.13 -11.68
CA ARG A 222 -2.05 8.02 -10.30
C ARG A 222 -3.10 6.93 -10.19
N VAL A 223 -2.86 5.95 -9.34
CA VAL A 223 -3.79 4.84 -9.08
C VAL A 223 -4.33 4.94 -7.65
N PRO A 224 -5.62 4.67 -7.41
CA PRO A 224 -6.17 4.58 -6.07
C PRO A 224 -5.63 3.34 -5.35
N MET A 225 -5.05 3.57 -4.17
CA MET A 225 -4.48 2.55 -3.29
C MET A 225 -5.19 2.57 -1.93
N ILE A 226 -5.23 1.41 -1.27
CA ILE A 226 -5.64 1.29 0.13
C ILE A 226 -4.43 1.56 1.02
N GLY A 227 -4.61 2.51 1.93
CA GLY A 227 -3.72 2.72 3.07
C GLY A 227 -4.39 2.35 4.37
N ILE A 228 -3.64 1.72 5.28
CA ILE A 228 -4.03 1.40 6.65
C ILE A 228 -3.14 2.14 7.64
N LEU A 229 -3.65 2.39 8.83
CA LEU A 229 -2.86 3.00 9.88
C LEU A 229 -2.10 1.92 10.65
N ASN A 230 -0.77 1.89 10.57
CA ASN A 230 0.08 1.01 11.36
C ASN A 230 0.45 1.71 12.69
N GLY A 231 0.16 1.06 13.82
CA GLY A 231 0.38 1.57 15.17
C GLY A 231 -0.75 2.41 15.77
N ASN A 232 -0.48 3.01 16.93
CA ASN A 232 -1.46 3.75 17.72
C ASN A 232 -2.04 4.95 16.96
N ALA A 233 -3.28 5.34 17.26
CA ALA A 233 -4.02 6.42 16.58
C ALA A 233 -3.32 7.80 16.55
N THR A 234 -2.21 7.96 17.27
CA THR A 234 -1.37 9.16 17.37
C THR A 234 -0.05 9.08 16.61
N SER A 235 0.43 7.89 16.21
CA SER A 235 1.71 7.72 15.50
C SER A 235 1.63 8.22 14.06
N GLY A 236 0.45 8.13 13.43
CA GLY A 236 0.21 8.66 12.09
C GLY A 236 0.89 7.89 10.96
N ASN A 237 1.51 6.74 11.22
CA ASN A 237 2.22 5.94 10.22
C ASN A 237 1.22 5.17 9.35
N TRP A 238 0.86 5.76 8.22
CA TRP A 238 0.00 5.11 7.23
C TRP A 238 0.82 4.26 6.28
N GLU A 239 0.48 2.98 6.18
CA GLU A 239 1.09 2.04 5.25
C GLU A 239 0.15 1.75 4.09
N GLU A 240 0.69 1.82 2.88
CA GLU A 240 0.02 1.32 1.69
C GLU A 240 0.01 -0.21 1.74
N ILE A 241 -1.09 -0.85 1.38
CA ILE A 241 -1.20 -2.32 1.40
C ILE A 241 -1.66 -2.97 0.11
N ASN A 242 -2.64 -2.42 -0.60
CA ASN A 242 -3.19 -3.06 -1.80
C ASN A 242 -3.74 -2.02 -2.77
N ALA A 243 -3.85 -2.38 -4.05
CA ALA A 243 -4.64 -1.62 -5.01
C ALA A 243 -6.11 -1.52 -4.54
N PHE A 244 -6.75 -0.37 -4.77
CA PHE A 244 -8.15 -0.19 -4.42
C PHE A 244 -9.07 -1.16 -5.17
N SER A 245 -8.78 -1.45 -6.44
CA SER A 245 -9.55 -2.36 -7.28
C SER A 245 -9.64 -3.77 -6.67
N ALA A 246 -8.52 -4.33 -6.22
CA ALA A 246 -8.50 -5.64 -5.57
C ALA A 246 -9.41 -5.72 -4.33
N VAL A 247 -9.32 -4.70 -3.47
CA VAL A 247 -10.17 -4.64 -2.27
C VAL A 247 -11.64 -4.39 -2.62
N LEU A 248 -11.92 -3.65 -3.70
CA LEU A 248 -13.28 -3.44 -4.18
C LEU A 248 -13.89 -4.74 -4.72
N ASP A 249 -13.14 -5.50 -5.52
CA ASP A 249 -13.57 -6.80 -6.05
C ASP A 249 -13.89 -7.78 -4.93
N LEU A 250 -12.99 -7.88 -3.95
CA LEU A 250 -13.21 -8.65 -2.74
C LEU A 250 -14.50 -8.22 -2.00
N ALA A 251 -14.68 -6.91 -1.78
CA ALA A 251 -15.88 -6.36 -1.14
C ALA A 251 -17.16 -6.46 -2.00
N LYS A 252 -17.02 -6.80 -3.30
CA LYS A 252 -18.12 -7.00 -4.24
C LYS A 252 -18.63 -8.44 -4.29
N LEU A 253 -17.83 -9.40 -3.81
CA LEU A 253 -18.21 -10.80 -3.79
C LEU A 253 -19.56 -11.02 -3.07
N PRO A 254 -20.48 -11.79 -3.66
CA PRO A 254 -21.84 -11.97 -3.14
C PRO A 254 -21.88 -12.71 -1.80
N ASN A 255 -20.87 -13.54 -1.53
CA ASN A 255 -20.73 -14.31 -0.29
C ASN A 255 -20.08 -13.53 0.86
N GLY A 256 -19.90 -12.21 0.71
CA GLY A 256 -19.29 -11.37 1.73
C GLY A 256 -17.78 -11.57 1.87
N ALA A 257 -17.10 -11.94 0.78
CA ALA A 257 -15.67 -12.23 0.72
C ALA A 257 -15.20 -13.50 1.45
N LYS A 258 -16.12 -14.40 1.81
CA LYS A 258 -15.74 -15.71 2.33
C LYS A 258 -14.93 -16.47 1.27
N PRO A 259 -13.84 -17.15 1.64
CA PRO A 259 -13.09 -17.96 0.68
C PRO A 259 -13.96 -19.09 0.14
N ILE A 260 -13.83 -19.36 -1.17
CA ILE A 260 -14.36 -20.58 -1.82
C ILE A 260 -13.42 -21.78 -1.63
N ALA A 261 -12.16 -21.53 -1.22
CA ALA A 261 -11.23 -22.56 -0.78
C ALA A 261 -10.30 -22.02 0.32
N ASN A 262 -9.94 -22.88 1.27
CA ASN A 262 -9.04 -22.61 2.38
C ASN A 262 -7.97 -23.70 2.44
N TYR A 263 -6.73 -23.34 2.70
CA TYR A 263 -5.59 -24.26 2.71
C TYR A 263 -4.77 -24.11 4.00
N ASP A 264 -4.52 -25.24 4.66
CA ASP A 264 -3.60 -25.33 5.78
C ASP A 264 -2.20 -25.66 5.27
N VAL A 265 -1.26 -24.73 5.48
CA VAL A 265 0.14 -24.87 5.07
C VAL A 265 0.83 -26.09 5.70
N ASN A 266 0.30 -26.65 6.79
CA ASN A 266 0.81 -27.88 7.39
C ASN A 266 0.39 -29.15 6.63
N GLN A 267 -0.64 -29.09 5.80
CA GLN A 267 -1.19 -30.22 5.05
C GLN A 267 -0.87 -30.13 3.56
N VAL A 268 -0.95 -28.93 2.99
CA VAL A 268 -0.85 -28.72 1.55
C VAL A 268 -0.09 -27.44 1.25
N SER A 269 0.81 -27.52 0.27
CA SER A 269 1.49 -26.37 -0.29
C SER A 269 0.76 -25.93 -1.55
N VAL A 270 0.20 -24.73 -1.52
CA VAL A 270 -0.53 -24.13 -2.64
C VAL A 270 0.18 -22.87 -3.09
N MET A 271 0.42 -22.72 -4.39
CA MET A 271 1.18 -21.60 -4.95
C MET A 271 0.84 -21.37 -6.43
N PRO A 272 1.06 -20.15 -6.95
CA PRO A 272 0.95 -19.93 -8.38
C PRO A 272 2.20 -20.47 -9.08
N PHE A 273 2.07 -21.61 -9.77
CA PHE A 273 3.14 -22.18 -10.55
C PHE A 273 3.50 -21.28 -11.74
N GLY A 274 4.80 -21.13 -12.01
CA GLY A 274 5.36 -20.06 -12.82
C GLY A 274 5.61 -18.73 -12.08
N GLY A 275 5.28 -18.65 -10.79
CA GLY A 275 5.68 -17.54 -9.91
C GLY A 275 4.96 -16.21 -10.17
N ARG A 276 3.77 -16.26 -10.79
CA ARG A 276 3.04 -15.08 -11.27
C ARG A 276 1.92 -14.66 -10.35
N GLY A 277 1.84 -13.35 -10.11
CA GLY A 277 0.74 -12.71 -9.38
C GLY A 277 0.65 -11.24 -9.75
N PHE A 278 -0.55 -10.68 -9.65
CA PHE A 278 -0.86 -9.33 -10.12
C PHE A 278 -1.55 -8.52 -9.02
N ASP A 279 -1.24 -7.22 -8.90
CA ASP A 279 -1.97 -6.29 -8.03
C ASP A 279 -3.33 -5.87 -8.65
N PHE A 280 -3.49 -6.10 -9.96
CA PHE A 280 -4.66 -5.72 -10.74
C PHE A 280 -5.26 -6.93 -11.46
N ALA A 281 -6.58 -6.91 -11.68
CA ALA A 281 -7.28 -7.87 -12.52
C ALA A 281 -7.00 -7.61 -14.02
N ASP A 282 -5.75 -7.45 -14.40
CA ASP A 282 -5.30 -7.28 -15.78
C ASP A 282 -3.83 -7.70 -15.84
N PRO A 283 -3.53 -8.89 -16.39
CA PRO A 283 -2.15 -9.39 -16.51
C PRO A 283 -1.27 -8.47 -17.36
N ASN A 284 -1.85 -7.62 -18.20
CA ASN A 284 -1.10 -6.67 -19.01
C ASN A 284 -0.78 -5.37 -18.28
N ALA A 285 -1.37 -5.09 -17.11
CA ALA A 285 -1.08 -3.85 -16.37
C ALA A 285 0.30 -3.86 -15.71
N GLN A 286 0.75 -5.04 -15.27
CA GLN A 286 1.95 -5.22 -14.45
C GLN A 286 2.42 -6.67 -14.51
N VAL A 287 3.73 -6.89 -14.47
CA VAL A 287 4.31 -8.21 -14.19
C VAL A 287 5.11 -8.14 -12.90
N ALA A 288 4.64 -8.78 -11.84
CA ALA A 288 5.38 -8.92 -10.59
C ALA A 288 6.10 -10.27 -10.53
N THR A 289 7.37 -10.26 -10.14
CA THR A 289 8.31 -11.39 -10.32
C THR A 289 8.45 -12.32 -9.11
N TYR A 290 7.75 -12.06 -8.01
CA TYR A 290 8.01 -12.75 -6.73
C TYR A 290 6.74 -13.21 -6.01
N SER A 291 6.00 -14.14 -6.62
CA SER A 291 4.83 -14.77 -6.00
C SER A 291 5.14 -16.20 -5.56
N ASN A 292 5.90 -16.34 -4.48
CA ASN A 292 6.38 -17.65 -4.03
C ASN A 292 5.36 -18.50 -3.29
N GLY A 293 4.18 -17.96 -2.96
CA GLY A 293 3.24 -18.61 -2.04
C GLY A 293 3.52 -18.25 -0.57
N PRO A 294 2.74 -18.81 0.36
CA PRO A 294 1.62 -19.72 0.11
C PRO A 294 0.36 -18.98 -0.38
N ILE A 295 -0.48 -19.69 -1.12
CA ILE A 295 -1.91 -19.36 -1.25
C ILE A 295 -2.63 -20.06 -0.10
N THR A 296 -3.24 -19.29 0.81
CA THR A 296 -4.02 -19.83 1.94
C THR A 296 -5.53 -19.77 1.70
N HIS A 297 -5.96 -18.82 0.87
CA HIS A 297 -7.37 -18.60 0.55
C HIS A 297 -7.56 -18.29 -0.94
N VAL A 298 -8.62 -18.85 -1.53
CA VAL A 298 -9.15 -18.40 -2.83
C VAL A 298 -10.51 -17.77 -2.57
N TYR A 299 -10.68 -16.50 -2.93
CA TYR A 299 -11.92 -15.75 -2.69
C TYR A 299 -12.91 -15.85 -3.84
N GLY A 300 -12.42 -15.94 -5.07
CA GLY A 300 -13.25 -16.10 -6.26
C GLY A 300 -12.40 -16.27 -7.52
N ASN A 301 -13.06 -16.69 -8.60
CA ASN A 301 -12.46 -16.91 -9.92
C ASN A 301 -13.19 -16.05 -10.97
N GLY A 302 -12.74 -16.09 -12.22
CA GLY A 302 -13.40 -15.39 -13.32
C GLY A 302 -13.03 -13.91 -13.43
N PHE A 303 -11.95 -13.49 -12.77
CA PHE A 303 -11.45 -12.11 -12.83
C PHE A 303 -10.59 -11.89 -14.07
N GLY A 304 -10.41 -10.62 -14.41
CA GLY A 304 -9.59 -10.17 -15.53
C GLY A 304 -10.29 -10.23 -16.89
N PRO A 305 -9.66 -9.66 -17.93
CA PRO A 305 -10.25 -9.58 -19.26
C PRO A 305 -10.54 -10.97 -19.87
N ASN A 306 -9.71 -11.96 -19.56
CA ASN A 306 -9.82 -13.32 -20.07
C ASN A 306 -10.65 -14.25 -19.14
N HIS A 307 -11.21 -13.72 -18.04
CA HIS A 307 -11.96 -14.49 -17.04
C HIS A 307 -11.22 -15.71 -16.47
N ASN A 308 -9.90 -15.67 -16.45
CA ASN A 308 -9.03 -16.78 -16.08
C ASN A 308 -8.22 -16.49 -14.80
N LEU A 309 -8.46 -15.38 -14.11
CA LEU A 309 -7.77 -15.06 -12.86
C LEU A 309 -8.60 -15.43 -11.63
N SER A 310 -7.90 -15.89 -10.59
CA SER A 310 -8.40 -16.07 -9.23
C SER A 310 -7.93 -14.94 -8.34
N LEU A 311 -8.82 -14.40 -7.50
CA LEU A 311 -8.46 -13.50 -6.41
C LEU A 311 -8.11 -14.32 -5.16
N VAL A 312 -6.90 -14.17 -4.65
CA VAL A 312 -6.34 -15.04 -3.61
C VAL A 312 -5.66 -14.25 -2.50
N ASP A 313 -5.56 -14.87 -1.33
CA ASP A 313 -4.57 -14.53 -0.30
C ASP A 313 -3.27 -15.22 -0.68
N LEU A 314 -2.27 -14.43 -1.07
CA LEU A 314 -0.96 -14.88 -1.49
C LEU A 314 0.09 -14.23 -0.60
N ASN A 315 0.71 -15.04 0.27
CA ASN A 315 1.70 -14.59 1.24
C ASN A 315 1.23 -13.39 2.06
N ARG A 316 -0.01 -13.44 2.60
CA ARG A 316 -0.64 -12.38 3.41
C ARG A 316 -1.11 -11.16 2.61
N TRP A 317 -1.00 -11.17 1.28
CA TRP A 317 -1.41 -10.09 0.39
C TRP A 317 -2.59 -10.51 -0.48
N LEU A 318 -3.41 -9.53 -0.86
CA LEU A 318 -4.46 -9.78 -1.84
C LEU A 318 -3.85 -9.68 -3.24
N ARG A 319 -3.98 -10.74 -4.04
CA ARG A 319 -3.38 -10.84 -5.38
C ARG A 319 -4.32 -11.54 -6.34
N TYR A 320 -4.15 -11.26 -7.63
CA TYR A 320 -4.72 -12.09 -8.69
C TYR A 320 -3.67 -13.06 -9.21
N VAL A 321 -4.05 -14.30 -9.49
CA VAL A 321 -3.16 -15.32 -10.08
C VAL A 321 -3.89 -16.05 -11.21
N PRO A 322 -3.20 -16.58 -12.23
CA PRO A 322 -3.86 -17.41 -13.24
C PRO A 322 -4.45 -18.66 -12.60
N THR A 323 -5.75 -18.88 -12.79
CA THR A 323 -6.53 -19.93 -12.13
C THR A 323 -5.97 -21.33 -12.45
N SER A 324 -5.62 -21.56 -13.72
CA SER A 324 -5.07 -22.83 -14.20
C SER A 324 -3.67 -23.13 -13.66
N ASN A 325 -2.96 -22.12 -13.15
CA ASN A 325 -1.62 -22.29 -12.60
C ASN A 325 -1.58 -22.43 -11.07
N ILE A 326 -2.74 -22.53 -10.40
CA ILE A 326 -2.77 -22.79 -8.95
C ILE A 326 -2.41 -24.26 -8.71
N LEU A 327 -1.13 -24.49 -8.37
CA LEU A 327 -0.61 -25.80 -8.03
C LEU A 327 -0.89 -26.12 -6.57
N LYS A 328 -1.30 -27.36 -6.31
CA LYS A 328 -1.52 -27.94 -4.98
C LYS A 328 -0.70 -29.21 -4.86
N LEU A 329 0.16 -29.31 -3.86
CA LEU A 329 0.93 -30.51 -3.55
C LEU A 329 0.81 -30.82 -2.06
N SER A 330 0.73 -32.11 -1.72
CA SER A 330 0.74 -32.54 -0.32
C SER A 330 2.04 -32.08 0.35
N ASN A 331 1.91 -31.48 1.53
CA ASN A 331 3.04 -31.05 2.35
C ASN A 331 3.44 -32.12 3.38
N THR A 332 2.78 -33.28 3.37
CA THR A 332 3.02 -34.38 4.31
C THR A 332 3.54 -35.65 3.62
N GLN A 333 3.28 -35.83 2.33
CA GLN A 333 3.72 -36.98 1.53
C GLN A 333 4.04 -36.58 0.09
N PRO A 334 5.01 -37.25 -0.57
CA PRO A 334 5.24 -37.05 -2.00
C PRO A 334 4.05 -37.59 -2.81
N THR A 335 3.72 -36.94 -3.93
CA THR A 335 2.60 -37.36 -4.80
C THR A 335 3.15 -38.10 -6.01
N LEU A 336 2.78 -39.37 -6.23
CA LEU A 336 3.13 -40.08 -7.47
C LEU A 336 2.07 -39.78 -8.53
N LYS A 337 2.51 -39.29 -9.69
CA LYS A 337 1.64 -39.07 -10.85
C LYS A 337 2.43 -39.32 -12.14
N ASP A 338 1.85 -40.10 -13.05
CA ASP A 338 2.42 -40.40 -14.37
C ASP A 338 3.88 -40.90 -14.29
N GLY A 339 4.17 -41.76 -13.31
CA GLY A 339 5.49 -42.35 -13.11
C GLY A 339 6.55 -41.41 -12.52
N ILE A 340 6.17 -40.24 -11.99
CA ILE A 340 7.09 -39.27 -11.37
C ILE A 340 6.57 -38.89 -9.97
N TRP A 341 7.47 -38.87 -8.99
CA TRP A 341 7.17 -38.33 -7.66
C TRP A 341 7.25 -36.80 -7.64
N TYR A 342 6.27 -36.12 -7.08
CA TYR A 342 6.25 -34.66 -6.92
C TYR A 342 6.43 -34.31 -5.45
N VAL A 343 7.45 -33.48 -5.18
CA VAL A 343 7.82 -33.03 -3.84
C VAL A 343 7.50 -31.55 -3.73
N ALA A 344 6.64 -31.21 -2.77
CA ALA A 344 6.26 -29.85 -2.48
C ALA A 344 7.41 -29.03 -1.87
N PRO A 345 7.44 -27.70 -2.07
CA PRO A 345 8.12 -26.81 -1.14
C PRO A 345 7.31 -26.74 0.17
N THR A 346 7.93 -26.29 1.26
CA THR A 346 7.22 -26.01 2.52
C THR A 346 6.96 -24.52 2.69
N PHE A 347 5.78 -24.21 3.23
CA PHE A 347 5.40 -22.89 3.73
C PHE A 347 5.02 -22.92 5.21
N GLN A 348 5.40 -23.99 5.92
CA GLN A 348 5.12 -24.11 7.35
C GLN A 348 5.96 -23.11 8.14
N ASP A 349 5.32 -22.49 9.13
CA ASP A 349 6.02 -21.63 10.07
C ASP A 349 7.08 -22.44 10.85
N ASN A 350 8.27 -21.85 11.01
CA ASN A 350 9.38 -22.42 11.78
C ASN A 350 9.91 -23.79 11.29
N VAL A 351 9.59 -24.19 10.05
CA VAL A 351 10.18 -25.38 9.42
C VAL A 351 11.10 -24.95 8.29
N SER A 352 12.39 -25.26 8.39
CA SER A 352 13.32 -24.94 7.32
C SER A 352 13.08 -25.83 6.09
N TYR A 353 13.39 -25.28 4.91
CA TYR A 353 13.27 -26.01 3.65
C TYR A 353 14.06 -27.34 3.68
N ALA A 354 15.28 -27.33 4.20
CA ALA A 354 16.14 -28.52 4.26
C ALA A 354 15.56 -29.62 5.16
N VAL A 355 15.01 -29.26 6.33
CA VAL A 355 14.38 -30.20 7.26
C VAL A 355 13.15 -30.85 6.62
N HIS A 356 12.30 -30.04 6.01
CA HIS A 356 11.12 -30.52 5.31
C HIS A 356 11.49 -31.45 4.14
N GLN A 357 12.44 -31.01 3.30
CA GLN A 357 12.88 -31.78 2.15
C GLN A 357 13.46 -33.14 2.58
N SER A 358 14.32 -33.19 3.61
CA SER A 358 14.85 -34.45 4.14
C SER A 358 13.76 -35.39 4.63
N LYS A 359 12.71 -34.86 5.28
CA LYS A 359 11.56 -35.65 5.74
C LYS A 359 10.76 -36.24 4.58
N ILE A 360 10.38 -35.44 3.58
CA ILE A 360 9.56 -35.92 2.46
C ILE A 360 10.33 -36.90 1.58
N LEU A 361 11.61 -36.65 1.30
CA LEU A 361 12.39 -37.53 0.42
C LEU A 361 12.54 -38.96 0.98
N LYS A 362 12.56 -39.13 2.31
CA LYS A 362 12.56 -40.46 2.96
C LYS A 362 11.28 -41.27 2.72
N LEU A 363 10.21 -40.63 2.28
CA LEU A 363 8.92 -41.28 2.00
C LEU A 363 8.78 -41.71 0.53
N ILE A 364 9.75 -41.37 -0.33
CA ILE A 364 9.73 -41.78 -1.73
C ILE A 364 10.07 -43.27 -1.82
N ASP A 365 9.17 -44.03 -2.45
CA ASP A 365 9.40 -45.42 -2.80
C ASP A 365 10.01 -45.52 -4.20
N THR A 366 11.32 -45.76 -4.25
CA THR A 366 12.10 -45.85 -5.49
C THR A 366 11.75 -47.07 -6.33
N SER A 367 11.05 -48.06 -5.79
CA SER A 367 10.56 -49.21 -6.56
C SER A 367 9.39 -48.85 -7.49
N LYS A 368 8.64 -47.78 -7.15
CA LYS A 368 7.52 -47.29 -7.95
C LYS A 368 7.93 -46.29 -9.03
N SER A 369 8.97 -45.51 -8.75
CA SER A 369 9.59 -44.61 -9.72
C SER A 369 10.98 -44.22 -9.25
N GLN A 370 11.91 -44.21 -10.20
CA GLN A 370 13.27 -43.71 -10.00
C GLN A 370 13.37 -42.19 -10.25
N TYR A 371 12.27 -41.48 -10.45
CA TYR A 371 12.25 -40.05 -10.74
C TYR A 371 11.44 -39.27 -9.72
N TYR A 372 11.99 -38.12 -9.30
CA TYR A 372 11.19 -37.11 -8.62
C TYR A 372 11.46 -35.71 -9.14
N ARG A 373 10.44 -34.86 -9.03
CA ARG A 373 10.50 -33.43 -9.28
C ARG A 373 10.33 -32.67 -7.98
N ARG A 374 11.34 -31.88 -7.65
CA ARG A 374 11.29 -30.89 -6.57
C ARG A 374 10.69 -29.62 -7.11
N VAL A 375 9.52 -29.25 -6.62
CA VAL A 375 8.75 -28.13 -7.19
C VAL A 375 9.00 -26.84 -6.42
N SER A 376 8.98 -25.73 -7.14
CA SER A 376 9.01 -24.36 -6.62
C SER A 376 7.93 -23.53 -7.31
N SER A 377 7.72 -22.30 -6.85
CA SER A 377 6.81 -21.36 -7.54
C SER A 377 7.26 -21.11 -8.98
N SER A 378 8.56 -20.99 -9.25
CA SER A 378 9.10 -20.62 -10.57
C SER A 378 9.39 -21.80 -11.49
N GLY A 379 9.14 -23.05 -11.08
CA GLY A 379 9.50 -24.22 -11.89
C GLY A 379 9.87 -25.43 -11.03
N PHE A 380 10.75 -26.29 -11.52
CA PHE A 380 11.14 -27.51 -10.82
C PHE A 380 12.55 -28.00 -11.19
N THR A 381 13.08 -28.89 -10.36
CA THR A 381 14.30 -29.65 -10.64
C THR A 381 13.96 -31.14 -10.66
N GLN A 382 14.40 -31.87 -11.69
CA GLN A 382 14.22 -33.31 -11.77
C GLN A 382 15.47 -34.06 -11.26
N TYR A 383 15.22 -35.15 -10.55
CA TYR A 383 16.23 -36.05 -10.03
C TYR A 383 15.95 -37.49 -10.48
N HIS A 384 17.02 -38.25 -10.64
CA HIS A 384 17.01 -39.68 -10.95
C HIS A 384 17.71 -40.47 -9.82
N TYR A 385 17.14 -41.60 -9.42
CA TYR A 385 17.72 -42.48 -8.41
C TYR A 385 18.64 -43.51 -9.06
N GLU A 386 19.92 -43.42 -8.76
CA GLU A 386 20.94 -44.30 -9.32
C GLU A 386 22.02 -44.59 -8.27
N ASN A 387 22.49 -45.84 -8.21
CA ASN A 387 23.56 -46.26 -7.31
C ASN A 387 23.31 -45.88 -5.83
N GLY A 388 22.07 -46.03 -5.37
CA GLY A 388 21.68 -45.74 -4.00
C GLY A 388 21.50 -44.25 -3.66
N ASN A 389 21.63 -43.35 -4.65
CA ASN A 389 21.64 -41.91 -4.42
C ASN A 389 20.79 -41.15 -5.45
N TRP A 390 20.22 -40.02 -5.03
CA TRP A 390 19.50 -39.12 -5.93
C TRP A 390 20.49 -38.20 -6.66
N GLN A 391 20.48 -38.28 -7.99
CA GLN A 391 21.28 -37.44 -8.89
C GLN A 391 20.40 -36.35 -9.50
N SER A 392 20.84 -35.09 -9.46
CA SER A 392 20.12 -34.01 -10.14
C SER A 392 20.35 -34.14 -11.65
N GLN A 393 19.29 -34.16 -12.46
CA GLN A 393 19.40 -34.28 -13.91
C GLN A 393 19.36 -32.91 -14.61
N TYR A 394 18.32 -32.13 -14.31
CA TYR A 394 18.09 -30.84 -14.93
C TYR A 394 17.14 -29.97 -14.11
N GLN A 395 17.09 -28.69 -14.47
CA GLN A 395 16.18 -27.70 -13.94
C GLN A 395 15.36 -27.08 -15.09
N VAL A 396 14.06 -26.90 -14.83
CA VAL A 396 13.17 -26.12 -15.68
C VAL A 396 12.67 -24.93 -14.88
N LEU A 397 12.86 -23.73 -15.43
CA LEU A 397 12.40 -22.48 -14.83
C LEU A 397 11.46 -21.76 -15.79
N PHE A 398 10.42 -21.16 -15.25
CA PHE A 398 9.58 -20.17 -15.91
C PHE A 398 10.10 -18.82 -15.45
N ASN A 399 11.07 -18.32 -16.20
CA ASN A 399 11.65 -17.02 -15.97
C ASN A 399 10.64 -15.96 -16.42
N ASN A 400 10.31 -15.07 -15.49
CA ASN A 400 9.64 -13.82 -15.85
C ASN A 400 10.76 -12.87 -16.33
N PRO A 401 10.70 -12.36 -17.56
CA PRO A 401 11.76 -11.52 -18.09
C PRO A 401 11.91 -10.23 -17.29
N THR A 402 13.10 -9.62 -17.35
CA THR A 402 13.19 -8.17 -17.44
C THR A 402 12.37 -7.76 -18.67
N PHE A 403 11.09 -7.46 -18.48
CA PHE A 403 10.13 -7.32 -19.58
C PHE A 403 10.71 -6.47 -20.74
N ASN A 404 10.71 -7.04 -21.93
CA ASN A 404 10.78 -6.34 -23.21
C ASN A 404 9.35 -6.37 -23.80
N PRO A 405 8.86 -5.28 -24.43
CA PRO A 405 7.56 -5.31 -25.09
C PRO A 405 7.59 -6.32 -26.23
N GLY A 406 7.10 -7.54 -26.02
CA GLY A 406 7.05 -8.59 -27.03
C GLY A 406 6.96 -10.02 -26.50
N ASN A 407 7.76 -10.40 -25.49
CA ASN A 407 7.81 -11.76 -24.95
C ASN A 407 7.69 -11.71 -23.42
N GLN A 408 6.77 -12.50 -22.84
CA GLN A 408 6.28 -12.27 -21.47
C GLN A 408 6.64 -13.38 -20.48
N ILE A 409 6.80 -14.63 -20.92
CA ILE A 409 7.27 -15.74 -20.07
C ILE A 409 8.23 -16.59 -20.90
N HIS A 410 9.38 -16.93 -20.32
CA HIS A 410 10.37 -17.79 -20.95
C HIS A 410 10.52 -19.06 -20.12
N MET A 411 10.31 -20.22 -20.73
CA MET A 411 10.65 -21.51 -20.13
C MET A 411 12.11 -21.81 -20.48
N THR A 412 12.98 -21.84 -19.47
CA THR A 412 14.37 -22.23 -19.62
C THR A 412 14.62 -23.63 -19.10
N PHE A 413 15.61 -24.28 -19.71
CA PHE A 413 16.11 -25.58 -19.34
C PHE A 413 17.61 -25.47 -19.08
N ALA A 414 18.07 -26.06 -17.99
CA ALA A 414 19.49 -26.16 -17.68
C ALA A 414 19.83 -27.57 -17.20
N LYS A 415 20.93 -28.13 -17.70
CA LYS A 415 21.44 -29.42 -17.25
C LYS A 415 22.07 -29.25 -15.87
N SER A 416 21.85 -30.20 -14.98
CA SER A 416 22.54 -30.24 -13.69
C SER A 416 23.87 -30.96 -13.84
N VAL A 417 24.93 -30.33 -13.34
CA VAL A 417 26.27 -30.94 -13.25
C VAL A 417 26.77 -30.89 -11.81
N LEU A 418 27.45 -31.95 -11.38
CA LEU A 418 28.08 -31.98 -10.07
C LEU A 418 29.40 -31.22 -10.14
N LYS A 419 29.57 -30.18 -9.33
CA LYS A 419 30.81 -29.42 -9.21
C LYS A 419 31.44 -29.69 -7.86
N THR A 420 32.77 -29.73 -7.85
CA THR A 420 33.58 -29.88 -6.64
C THR A 420 34.62 -28.78 -6.61
N SER A 421 34.75 -28.11 -5.46
CA SER A 421 35.82 -27.14 -5.20
C SER A 421 36.35 -27.36 -3.80
N GLY A 422 37.61 -27.79 -3.68
CA GLY A 422 38.16 -28.25 -2.41
C GLY A 422 37.35 -29.43 -1.87
N ASN A 423 36.82 -29.29 -0.65
CA ASN A 423 36.01 -30.31 0.03
C ASN A 423 34.50 -30.15 -0.20
N ASP A 424 34.08 -29.09 -0.90
CA ASP A 424 32.66 -28.82 -1.14
C ASP A 424 32.23 -29.40 -2.49
N THR A 425 31.09 -30.10 -2.48
CA THR A 425 30.46 -30.66 -3.69
C THR A 425 29.00 -30.20 -3.77
N TRP A 426 28.60 -29.64 -4.91
CA TRP A 426 27.24 -29.13 -5.11
C TRP A 426 26.77 -29.31 -6.56
N TRP A 427 25.46 -29.36 -6.75
CA TRP A 427 24.86 -29.35 -8.08
C TRP A 427 24.78 -27.92 -8.61
N SER A 428 25.27 -27.70 -9.83
CA SER A 428 25.20 -26.44 -10.56
C SER A 428 24.39 -26.62 -11.84
N SER A 429 23.61 -25.62 -12.21
CA SER A 429 23.00 -25.53 -13.53
C SER A 429 24.04 -25.11 -14.56
N GLU A 430 24.05 -25.76 -15.73
CA GLU A 430 24.87 -25.42 -16.89
C GLU A 430 24.05 -25.44 -18.19
N ASN A 431 24.53 -24.70 -19.19
CA ASN A 431 23.90 -24.56 -20.51
C ASN A 431 22.41 -24.16 -20.42
N GLU A 432 22.10 -23.20 -19.53
CA GLU A 432 20.75 -22.65 -19.46
C GLU A 432 20.37 -22.03 -20.80
N ARG A 433 19.27 -22.50 -21.37
CA ARG A 433 18.72 -21.98 -22.62
C ARG A 433 17.22 -21.96 -22.60
N GLU A 434 16.64 -21.06 -23.37
CA GLU A 434 15.20 -21.03 -23.59
C GLU A 434 14.78 -22.22 -24.45
N ILE A 435 13.71 -22.91 -24.03
CA ILE A 435 13.09 -24.00 -24.77
C ILE A 435 11.65 -23.67 -25.20
N GLN A 436 11.06 -22.59 -24.65
CA GLN A 436 9.77 -22.07 -25.09
C GLN A 436 9.55 -20.63 -24.65
N SER A 437 8.88 -19.84 -25.50
CA SER A 437 8.39 -18.50 -25.19
C SER A 437 6.86 -18.47 -25.18
N PHE A 438 6.29 -17.66 -24.29
CA PHE A 438 4.85 -17.38 -24.25
C PHE A 438 4.56 -15.89 -24.36
N ASN A 439 3.47 -15.58 -25.06
CA ASN A 439 3.11 -14.20 -25.40
C ASN A 439 2.31 -13.50 -24.29
N ASP A 440 1.57 -14.26 -23.47
CA ASP A 440 0.67 -13.70 -22.45
C ASP A 440 1.14 -14.00 -21.02
N ASN A 441 1.08 -12.99 -20.14
CA ASN A 441 1.46 -13.08 -18.72
C ASN A 441 0.61 -14.05 -17.90
N ASP A 442 -0.61 -14.37 -18.34
CA ASP A 442 -1.52 -15.30 -17.69
C ASP A 442 -1.54 -16.69 -18.36
N THR A 443 -0.61 -16.95 -19.29
CA THR A 443 -0.47 -18.25 -19.96
C THR A 443 -0.45 -19.40 -18.96
N GLU A 444 -1.15 -20.49 -19.30
CA GLU A 444 -1.11 -21.74 -18.56
C GLU A 444 0.24 -22.45 -18.77
N VAL A 445 0.98 -22.65 -17.68
CA VAL A 445 2.30 -23.30 -17.69
C VAL A 445 2.36 -24.53 -16.79
N LEU A 446 1.36 -24.75 -15.94
CA LEU A 446 1.29 -25.92 -15.06
C LEU A 446 1.38 -27.27 -15.80
N PRO A 447 0.82 -27.46 -17.01
CA PRO A 447 0.97 -28.71 -17.76
C PRO A 447 2.42 -29.13 -18.01
N TYR A 448 3.37 -28.20 -18.11
CA TYR A 448 4.79 -28.51 -18.29
C TYR A 448 5.40 -29.20 -17.07
N LEU A 449 4.91 -28.91 -15.86
CA LEU A 449 5.31 -29.67 -14.66
C LEU A 449 4.98 -31.16 -14.77
N TYR A 450 3.97 -31.55 -15.55
CA TYR A 450 3.49 -32.92 -15.65
C TYR A 450 3.93 -33.64 -16.93
N LYS A 451 4.75 -33.01 -17.79
CA LYS A 451 5.29 -33.68 -18.97
C LYS A 451 6.13 -34.90 -18.57
N PRO A 452 6.11 -36.01 -19.33
CA PRO A 452 6.91 -37.20 -19.01
C PRO A 452 8.41 -36.87 -19.04
N VAL A 453 9.24 -37.76 -18.47
CA VAL A 453 10.71 -37.62 -18.50
C VAL A 453 11.23 -37.50 -19.95
N SER A 454 10.69 -38.32 -20.85
CA SER A 454 11.05 -38.35 -22.27
C SER A 454 10.85 -37.02 -23.01
N TYR A 455 9.92 -36.17 -22.57
CA TYR A 455 9.75 -34.83 -23.15
C TYR A 455 11.00 -33.97 -22.91
N TYR A 456 11.65 -34.13 -21.75
CA TYR A 456 12.81 -33.34 -21.37
C TYR A 456 14.15 -33.96 -21.76
N ASP A 457 14.19 -35.27 -21.99
CA ASP A 457 15.41 -35.98 -22.43
C ASP A 457 15.94 -35.44 -23.77
N GLY A 458 15.06 -34.98 -24.67
CA GLY A 458 15.47 -34.32 -25.91
C GLY A 458 16.34 -33.07 -25.66
N PHE A 459 16.07 -32.32 -24.59
CA PHE A 459 16.87 -31.15 -24.22
C PHE A 459 18.16 -31.52 -23.46
N LEU A 460 18.30 -32.72 -22.92
CA LEU A 460 19.56 -33.16 -22.28
C LEU A 460 20.66 -33.44 -23.31
N ASN A 461 20.28 -33.91 -24.50
CA ASN A 461 21.21 -34.38 -25.54
C ASN A 461 21.55 -33.32 -26.59
N GLY A 462 20.93 -32.14 -26.53
CA GLY A 462 21.20 -31.04 -27.47
C GLY A 462 20.40 -31.10 -28.77
N ASP A 463 19.40 -31.98 -28.88
CA ASP A 463 18.52 -32.01 -30.05
C ASP A 463 17.55 -30.82 -29.99
N GLU A 464 17.81 -29.81 -30.82
CA GLU A 464 16.96 -28.62 -31.01
C GLU A 464 15.63 -28.92 -31.72
N SER A 465 15.33 -30.19 -32.05
CA SER A 465 14.18 -30.56 -32.88
C SER A 465 12.88 -30.84 -32.12
N ALA A 466 12.83 -30.60 -30.81
CA ALA A 466 11.60 -30.73 -30.00
C ALA A 466 10.93 -29.37 -29.78
N SER A 467 10.60 -28.66 -30.87
CA SER A 467 9.79 -27.44 -30.85
C SER A 467 8.33 -27.72 -31.17
#